data_AF-A0A973PZ02-F1
#
_entry.id   AF-A0A973PZ02-F1
#
_cell.length_a   1.000
_cell.length_b   1.000
_cell.length_c   1.000
_cell.angle_alpha   90.00
_cell.angle_beta   90.00
_cell.angle_gamma   90.00
#
_symmetry.space_group_name_H-M   'P 1'
#
loop_
_entity.id
_entity.type
_entity.pdbx_description
1 polymer ?
#
loop_
_entity_poly.entity_id
_entity_poly.type
_entity_poly.pdbx_seq_one_letter_code
_entity_poly.pdbx_strand_id
1 'polypeptide(L)'
;MTVVTHTAGTAGTAGEADLGAWRGFGGTVWRERVDVPGFVRANYTPYEGDSGFLTGPTARTRTVWEKVAALFPEERRRGVYDVDPAT
;
A
#
# COMPACT_ATOMS: atom_id res chain seq x y z
N MET A 1 0.34 41.53 -34.89
CA MET A 1 0.82 41.16 -33.54
C MET A 1 0.88 39.64 -33.50
N THR A 2 2.01 39.10 -33.94
CA THR A 2 2.22 37.65 -34.09
C THR A 2 2.89 37.17 -32.81
N VAL A 3 2.14 36.44 -31.97
CA VAL A 3 2.70 35.89 -30.74
C VAL A 3 3.46 34.63 -31.08
N VAL A 4 4.73 34.64 -30.70
CA VAL A 4 5.74 33.58 -30.86
C VAL A 4 5.29 32.29 -30.17
N THR A 5 5.36 31.18 -30.89
CA THR A 5 5.24 29.82 -30.32
C THR A 5 6.44 29.54 -29.43
N HIS A 6 6.23 29.39 -28.12
CA HIS A 6 7.26 28.92 -27.21
C HIS A 6 7.24 27.39 -27.19
N THR A 7 8.12 26.78 -27.98
CA THR A 7 8.46 25.36 -27.86
C THR A 7 9.42 25.20 -26.67
N ALA A 8 8.92 24.69 -25.55
CA ALA A 8 9.73 24.20 -24.43
C ALA A 8 8.92 23.12 -23.70
N GLY A 9 9.46 21.97 -23.33
CA GLY A 9 10.85 21.55 -23.37
C GLY A 9 10.95 20.04 -23.37
N THR A 10 12.11 19.58 -23.81
CA THR A 10 12.62 18.22 -23.64
C THR A 10 12.54 17.85 -22.16
N ALA A 11 11.55 17.03 -21.81
CA ALA A 11 11.45 16.42 -20.49
C ALA A 11 12.66 15.50 -20.31
N GLY A 12 13.45 15.82 -19.28
CA GLY A 12 14.73 15.20 -18.99
C GLY A 12 14.63 13.69 -18.80
N THR A 13 15.60 13.00 -19.37
CA THR A 13 16.04 11.66 -18.97
C THR A 13 16.59 11.74 -17.54
N ALA A 14 15.71 11.66 -16.54
CA ALA A 14 16.07 11.27 -15.18
C ALA A 14 15.89 9.75 -15.09
N GLY A 15 16.95 9.07 -14.64
CA GLY A 15 17.15 7.62 -14.76
C GLY A 15 15.90 6.77 -14.54
N GLU A 16 15.62 5.94 -15.53
CA GLU A 16 14.71 4.81 -15.41
C GLU A 16 15.30 3.86 -14.36
N ALA A 17 14.91 4.07 -13.09
CA ALA A 17 15.07 3.05 -12.10
C ALA A 17 14.25 1.86 -12.60
N ASP A 18 14.92 0.77 -12.98
CA ASP A 18 14.30 -0.56 -13.19
C ASP A 18 13.79 -1.05 -11.83
N LEU A 19 12.76 -0.39 -11.33
CA LEU A 19 12.03 -0.80 -10.15
C LEU A 19 11.17 -1.96 -10.63
N GLY A 20 11.73 -3.16 -10.65
CA GLY A 20 10.99 -4.39 -10.95
C GLY A 20 9.67 -4.50 -10.15
N ALA A 21 9.57 -3.80 -9.01
CA ALA A 21 8.37 -3.63 -8.21
C ALA A 21 7.18 -2.98 -8.96
N TRP A 22 7.42 -2.17 -10.01
CA TRP A 22 6.39 -1.49 -10.79
C TRP A 22 5.99 -2.23 -12.06
N ARG A 23 6.59 -3.39 -12.33
CA ARG A 23 6.32 -4.20 -13.52
C ARG A 23 4.86 -4.64 -13.54
N GLY A 24 4.18 -4.35 -14.64
CA GLY A 24 2.78 -4.73 -14.86
C GLY A 24 1.74 -3.73 -14.34
N PHE A 25 2.14 -2.69 -13.60
CA PHE A 25 1.23 -1.60 -13.25
C PHE A 25 1.12 -0.59 -14.39
N GLY A 26 -0.08 -0.10 -14.69
CA GLY A 26 -0.39 0.95 -15.66
C GLY A 26 -0.33 2.37 -15.07
N GLY A 27 -0.30 3.37 -15.96
CA GLY A 27 -0.28 4.81 -15.65
C GLY A 27 1.13 5.36 -15.40
N THR A 28 1.39 6.61 -15.80
CA THR A 28 2.73 7.23 -15.75
C THR A 28 2.84 8.35 -14.70
N VAL A 29 1.76 9.13 -14.51
CA VAL A 29 1.75 10.30 -13.62
C VAL A 29 2.18 9.97 -12.18
N TRP A 30 1.71 8.85 -11.63
CA TRP A 30 2.06 8.43 -10.27
C TRP A 30 3.51 7.93 -10.11
N ARG A 31 4.21 7.66 -11.22
CA ARG A 31 5.65 7.30 -11.20
C ARG A 31 6.54 8.53 -11.18
N GLU A 32 6.04 9.64 -11.74
CA GLU A 32 6.77 10.90 -11.87
C GLU A 32 6.58 11.79 -10.63
N ARG A 33 5.46 11.62 -9.90
CA ARG A 33 5.15 12.34 -8.65
C ARG A 33 4.32 11.49 -7.70
N VAL A 34 4.31 11.87 -6.43
CA VAL A 34 3.45 11.24 -5.42
C VAL A 34 1.97 11.45 -5.76
N ASP A 35 1.32 10.40 -6.27
CA ASP A 35 -0.10 10.39 -6.61
C ASP A 35 -0.70 8.99 -6.36
N VAL A 36 -0.84 8.63 -5.07
CA VAL A 36 -1.43 7.36 -4.65
C VAL A 36 -2.85 7.16 -5.20
N PRO A 37 -3.75 8.18 -5.20
CA PRO A 37 -5.07 8.02 -5.81
C PRO A 37 -5.01 7.70 -7.30
N GLY A 38 -4.09 8.32 -8.03
CA GLY A 38 -3.84 8.03 -9.45
C GLY A 38 -3.37 6.59 -9.68
N PHE A 39 -2.45 6.09 -8.85
CA PHE A 39 -1.99 4.70 -8.88
C PHE A 39 -3.15 3.72 -8.69
N VAL A 40 -3.95 3.90 -7.62
CA VAL A 40 -5.06 2.99 -7.31
C VAL A 40 -6.06 2.95 -8.46
N ARG A 41 -6.53 4.11 -8.96
CA ARG A 41 -7.49 4.16 -10.07
C ARG A 41 -6.98 3.48 -11.34
N ALA A 42 -5.68 3.59 -11.63
CA ALA A 42 -5.08 3.02 -12.83
C ALA A 42 -4.86 1.49 -12.75
N ASN A 43 -4.89 0.89 -11.56
CA ASN A 43 -4.41 -0.49 -11.33
C ASN A 43 -5.37 -1.39 -10.55
N TYR A 44 -6.44 -0.85 -9.95
CA TYR A 44 -7.42 -1.68 -9.26
C TYR A 44 -8.31 -2.41 -10.25
N THR A 45 -8.66 -3.65 -9.93
CA THR A 45 -9.71 -4.40 -10.63
C THR A 45 -10.89 -4.51 -9.67
N PRO A 46 -12.06 -3.88 -9.97
CA PRO A 46 -13.26 -4.09 -9.17
C PRO A 46 -13.57 -5.58 -9.05
N TYR A 47 -13.91 -6.04 -7.84
CA TYR A 47 -14.36 -7.40 -7.59
C TYR A 47 -15.82 -7.37 -7.15
N GLU A 48 -16.70 -7.90 -8.00
CA GLU A 48 -18.16 -7.97 -7.77
C GLU A 48 -18.64 -9.40 -7.45
N GLY A 49 -17.70 -10.33 -7.25
CA GLY A 49 -18.01 -11.72 -6.90
C GLY A 49 -18.31 -11.92 -5.42
N ASP A 50 -18.38 -13.18 -4.99
CA ASP A 50 -18.71 -13.57 -3.61
C ASP A 50 -17.47 -13.94 -2.77
N SER A 51 -17.69 -14.43 -1.55
CA SER A 51 -16.63 -14.82 -0.62
C SER A 51 -16.03 -16.21 -0.90
N GLY A 52 -16.42 -16.89 -1.98
CA GLY A 52 -16.00 -18.27 -2.27
C GLY A 52 -14.49 -18.44 -2.52
N PHE A 53 -13.79 -17.39 -2.96
CA PHE A 53 -12.33 -17.42 -3.15
C PHE A 53 -11.54 -17.32 -1.83
N LEU A 54 -12.19 -16.97 -0.73
CA LEU A 54 -11.50 -16.75 0.54
C LEU A 54 -10.88 -18.05 1.06
N THR A 55 -9.62 -17.96 1.46
CA THR A 55 -8.91 -19.06 2.10
C THR A 55 -8.71 -18.76 3.58
N GLY A 56 -8.82 -19.78 4.43
CA GLY A 56 -8.60 -19.66 5.86
C GLY A 56 -7.15 -19.30 6.24
N PRO A 57 -6.92 -18.91 7.51
CA PRO A 57 -5.60 -18.52 7.97
C PRO A 57 -4.63 -19.70 7.97
N THR A 58 -3.35 -19.40 7.73
CA THR A 58 -2.27 -20.38 7.81
C THR A 58 -2.01 -20.82 9.26
N ALA A 59 -1.33 -21.95 9.45
CA ALA A 59 -0.89 -22.40 10.78
C ALA A 59 -0.02 -21.34 11.48
N ARG A 60 0.92 -20.72 10.76
CA ARG A 60 1.77 -19.63 11.29
C ARG A 60 0.94 -18.45 11.78
N THR A 61 -0.08 -18.05 11.01
CA THR A 61 -1.01 -16.98 11.40
C THR A 61 -1.79 -17.35 12.67
N ARG A 62 -2.33 -18.56 12.74
CA ARG A 62 -3.05 -19.05 13.93
C ARG A 62 -2.17 -19.06 15.18
N THR A 63 -0.95 -19.57 15.08
CA THR A 63 -0.02 -19.62 16.23
C THR A 63 0.32 -18.24 16.77
N VAL A 64 0.52 -17.24 15.91
CA VAL A 64 0.76 -15.85 16.37
C VAL A 64 -0.52 -15.30 17.02
N TRP A 65 -1.67 -15.52 16.39
CA TRP A 65 -2.95 -15.05 16.91
C TRP A 65 -3.29 -15.65 18.28
N GLU A 66 -3.06 -16.95 18.48
CA GLU A 66 -3.28 -17.64 19.75
C GLU A 66 -2.45 -17.04 20.89
N LYS A 67 -1.19 -16.69 20.62
CA LYS A 67 -0.31 -16.05 21.61
C LYS A 67 -0.83 -14.69 22.03
N VAL A 68 -1.27 -13.87 21.08
CA VAL A 68 -1.81 -12.52 21.37
C VAL A 68 -3.17 -12.63 22.07
N ALA A 69 -4.05 -13.48 21.56
CA ALA A 69 -5.40 -13.66 22.10
C ALA A 69 -5.39 -14.16 23.56
N ALA A 70 -4.37 -14.93 23.94
CA ALA A 70 -4.18 -15.38 25.33
C ALA A 70 -3.89 -14.25 26.32
N LEU A 71 -3.45 -13.07 25.86
CA LEU A 71 -3.16 -11.90 26.71
C LEU A 71 -4.41 -11.07 27.03
N PHE A 72 -5.41 -11.07 26.13
CA PHE A 72 -6.62 -10.26 26.29
C PHE A 72 -7.43 -10.50 27.57
N PRO A 73 -7.53 -11.73 28.13
CA PRO A 73 -8.20 -11.92 29.41
C PRO A 73 -7.52 -11.17 30.56
N GLU A 74 -6.18 -11.09 30.57
CA GLU A 74 -5.44 -10.37 31.60
C GLU A 74 -5.52 -8.86 31.38
N GLU A 75 -5.39 -8.40 30.14
CA GLU A 75 -5.58 -7.00 29.79
C GLU A 75 -6.95 -6.48 30.22
N ARG A 76 -8.03 -7.22 29.93
CA ARG A 76 -9.40 -6.86 30.36
C ARG A 76 -9.56 -6.79 31.88
N ARG A 77 -8.76 -7.51 32.66
CA ARG A 77 -8.78 -7.44 34.14
C ARG A 77 -8.03 -6.22 34.67
N ARG A 78 -6.92 -5.86 34.03
CA ARG A 78 -5.99 -4.82 34.51
C ARG A 78 -6.17 -3.45 33.86
N GLY A 79 -6.87 -3.37 32.74
CA GLY A 79 -6.91 -2.21 31.86
C GLY A 79 -5.80 -2.28 30.82
N VAL A 80 -4.56 -1.95 31.20
CA VAL A 80 -3.37 -2.05 30.34
C VAL A 80 -2.60 -3.30 30.70
N TYR A 81 -2.23 -4.11 29.71
CA TYR A 81 -1.45 -5.33 29.94
C TYR A 81 -0.03 -5.02 30.42
N ASP A 82 0.70 -4.18 29.67
CA ASP A 82 2.03 -3.69 29.97
C ASP A 82 2.35 -2.43 29.15
N VAL A 83 3.12 -1.50 29.70
CA VAL A 83 3.59 -0.29 29.03
C VAL A 83 4.91 0.16 29.65
N ASP A 84 5.86 0.59 28.82
CA ASP A 84 7.08 1.25 29.29
C ASP A 84 6.82 2.77 29.42
N PRO A 85 6.86 3.35 30.63
CA PRO A 85 6.68 4.78 30.83
C PRO A 85 8.00 5.59 30.72
N ALA A 86 9.14 4.94 30.49
CA ALA A 86 10.47 5.54 30.62
C ALA A 86 11.26 5.65 29.31
N THR A 87 10.68 5.25 28.17
CA THR A 87 11.22 5.44 26.81
C THR A 87 10.24 6.22 25.95
#